data_AF-A0A5K0Y817-F1
#
_entry.id   AF-A0A5K0Y817-F1
#
_cell.length_a   1.000
_cell.length_b   1.000
_cell.length_c   1.000
_cell.angle_alpha   90.00
_cell.angle_beta   90.00
_cell.angle_gamma   90.00
#
_symmetry.space_group_name_H-M   'P 1'
#
loop_
_entity.id
_entity.type
_entity.pdbx_description
1 polymer ?
#
loop_
_entity_poly.entity_id
_entity_poly.type
_entity_poly.pdbx_seq_one_letter_code
_entity_poly.pdbx_strand_id
1 'polypeptide(L)'
;LGMGSALETLCGQAYGAGQVHMLGVYMQRSWIILLVCCLIMSPIYVFAGPILKLIGQEEDIAQLAGSFTILIIPQLFSYAINFPVQKFLQAQSK
;
A
#
# COMPACT_ATOMS: atom_id res chain seq x y z
N LEU A 1 5.50 -5.13 5.45
CA LEU A 1 6.93 -5.36 5.81
C LEU A 1 7.80 -5.63 4.58
N GLY A 2 7.46 -6.55 3.66
CA GLY A 2 8.30 -6.88 2.49
C GLY A 2 8.58 -5.74 1.49
N MET A 3 7.57 -5.11 0.88
CA MET A 3 7.79 -4.04 -0.12
C MET A 3 8.37 -2.76 0.48
N GLY A 4 8.09 -2.49 1.76
CA GLY A 4 8.52 -1.28 2.45
C GLY A 4 10.01 -1.25 2.78
N SER A 5 10.59 -2.40 3.11
CA SER A 5 12.00 -2.53 3.45
C SER A 5 12.92 -2.37 2.23
N ALA A 6 12.52 -2.89 1.06
CA ALA A 6 13.29 -2.72 -0.18
C ALA A 6 13.37 -1.24 -0.61
N LEU A 7 12.24 -0.53 -0.47
CA LEU A 7 12.14 0.91 -0.76
C LEU A 7 13.02 1.75 0.18
N GLU A 8 13.08 1.36 1.46
CA GLU A 8 13.92 2.02 2.45
C GLU A 8 15.42 1.86 2.15
N THR A 9 15.87 0.68 1.71
CA THR A 9 17.27 0.46 1.30
C THR A 9 17.63 1.30 0.07
N LEU A 10 16.77 1.30 -0.95
CA LEU A 10 17.00 2.08 -2.19
C LEU A 10 17.01 3.59 -1.93
N CYS A 11 16.08 4.09 -1.10
CA CYS A 11 16.03 5.49 -0.70
C CYS A 11 17.26 5.91 0.12
N GLY A 12 17.72 5.06 1.06
CA GLY A 12 18.92 5.32 1.86
C GLY A 12 20.19 5.35 1.02
N GLN A 13 20.32 4.47 0.03
CA GLN A 13 21.46 4.47 -0.89
C GLN A 13 21.45 5.70 -1.82
N ALA A 14 20.29 6.08 -2.37
CA ALA A 14 20.16 7.24 -3.25
C ALA A 14 20.45 8.56 -2.52
N TYR A 15 20.00 8.68 -1.26
CA TYR A 15 20.27 9.85 -0.43
C TYR A 15 21.73 9.93 0.03
N GLY A 16 22.32 8.81 0.47
CA GLY A 16 23.76 8.75 0.81
C GLY A 16 24.69 9.06 -0.36
N ALA A 17 24.24 8.87 -1.60
CA ALA A 17 24.95 9.25 -2.82
C ALA A 17 24.69 10.72 -3.27
N GLY A 18 23.97 11.52 -2.48
CA GLY A 18 23.66 12.92 -2.77
C GLY A 18 22.64 13.15 -3.90
N GLN A 19 21.96 12.11 -4.38
CA GLN A 19 21.03 12.20 -5.52
C GLN A 19 19.58 12.44 -5.07
N VAL A 20 19.32 13.57 -4.41
CA VAL A 20 17.99 13.96 -3.91
C VAL A 20 16.95 14.05 -5.05
N HIS A 21 17.38 14.43 -6.26
CA HIS A 21 16.50 14.42 -7.44
C HIS A 21 16.01 13.01 -7.80
N MET A 22 16.89 12.00 -7.75
CA MET A 22 16.51 10.61 -7.99
C MET A 22 15.58 10.06 -6.91
N LEU A 23 15.71 10.53 -5.67
CA LEU A 23 14.83 10.16 -4.57
C LEU A 23 13.36 10.53 -4.87
N GLY A 24 13.12 11.69 -5.49
CA GLY A 24 11.79 12.11 -5.94
C GLY A 24 11.24 11.23 -7.07
N VAL A 25 12.08 10.85 -8.03
CA VAL A 25 11.71 9.93 -9.13
C VAL A 25 11.35 8.55 -8.59
N TYR A 26 12.10 8.04 -7.60
CA TYR A 26 11.77 6.78 -6.94
C TYR A 26 10.46 6.84 -6.17
N MET A 27 10.15 7.95 -5.49
CA MET A 27 8.87 8.16 -4.82
C MET A 27 7.70 8.10 -5.82
N GLN A 28 7.80 8.80 -6.95
CA GLN A 28 6.76 8.80 -7.99
C GLN A 28 6.55 7.41 -8.60
N ARG A 29 7.65 6.70 -8.93
CA ARG A 29 7.56 5.31 -9.44
C ARG A 29 6.90 4.39 -8.41
N SER A 30 7.21 4.58 -7.13
CA SER A 30 6.62 3.81 -6.04
C SER A 30 5.14 4.08 -5.89
N TRP A 31 4.68 5.32 -6.05
CA TRP A 31 3.24 5.62 -6.09
C TRP A 31 2.53 4.87 -7.21
N ILE A 32 3.08 4.86 -8.43
CA ILE A 32 2.47 4.15 -9.56
C ILE A 32 2.33 2.66 -9.23
N ILE A 33 3.41 2.03 -8.74
CA ILE A 33 3.39 0.60 -8.41
C ILE A 33 2.39 0.31 -7.29
N LEU A 34 2.41 1.09 -6.21
CA LEU A 34 1.52 0.88 -5.06
C LEU A 34 0.05 1.12 -5.41
N LEU A 35 -0.25 2.15 -6.22
CA LEU A 35 -1.62 2.42 -6.69
C LEU A 35 -2.13 1.30 -7.60
N VAL A 36 -1.30 0.78 -8.49
CA VAL A 36 -1.66 -0.37 -9.35
C VAL A 36 -1.91 -1.61 -8.49
N CYS A 37 -1.06 -1.90 -7.50
CA CYS A 37 -1.31 -2.99 -6.55
C CYS A 37 -2.61 -2.80 -5.77
N CYS A 38 -2.92 -1.58 -5.32
CA CYS A 38 -4.18 -1.28 -4.63
C CYS A 38 -5.39 -1.49 -5.55
N LEU A 39 -5.30 -1.10 -6.82
CA LEU A 39 -6.35 -1.34 -7.82
C LEU A 39 -6.58 -2.83 -8.06
N ILE A 40 -5.51 -3.63 -8.16
CA ILE A 40 -5.60 -5.08 -8.34
C ILE A 40 -6.20 -5.76 -7.08
N MET A 41 -5.91 -5.24 -5.89
CA MET A 41 -6.45 -5.75 -4.63
C MET A 41 -7.90 -5.32 -4.38
N SER A 42 -8.34 -4.19 -4.93
CA SER A 42 -9.68 -3.62 -4.65
C SER A 42 -10.84 -4.59 -4.96
N PRO A 43 -10.86 -5.32 -6.09
CA PRO A 43 -11.87 -6.35 -6.35
C PRO A 43 -11.93 -7.43 -5.26
N ILE A 44 -10.78 -7.86 -4.75
CA ILE A 44 -10.72 -8.90 -3.70
C ILE A 44 -11.41 -8.41 -2.42
N TYR A 45 -11.23 -7.13 -2.08
CA TYR A 45 -11.89 -6.51 -0.93
C TYR A 45 -13.38 -6.32 -1.16
N VAL A 46 -13.80 -5.92 -2.36
CA VAL A 46 -15.23 -5.79 -2.73
C VAL A 46 -15.95 -7.14 -2.66
N PHE A 47 -15.30 -8.22 -3.10
CA PHE A 47 -15.87 -9.57 -3.08
C PHE A 47 -15.52 -10.37 -1.81
N ALA A 48 -14.93 -9.75 -0.79
CA ALA A 48 -14.51 -10.44 0.42
C ALA A 48 -15.68 -11.18 1.08
N GLY A 49 -16.84 -10.54 1.23
CA GLY A 49 -18.03 -11.18 1.82
C GLY A 49 -18.44 -12.48 1.11
N PRO A 50 -18.71 -12.44 -0.21
CA PRO A 50 -18.97 -13.65 -1.00
C PRO A 50 -17.85 -14.70 -0.94
N ILE A 51 -16.59 -14.28 -0.98
CA ILE A 51 -15.44 -15.20 -0.88
C ILE A 51 -15.43 -15.93 0.47
N LEU A 52 -15.67 -15.21 1.57
CA LEU A 52 -15.74 -15.80 2.91
C LEU A 52 -16.93 -16.78 3.02
N LYS A 53 -18.09 -16.45 2.43
CA LYS A 53 -19.23 -17.39 2.37
C LYS A 53 -18.88 -18.65 1.59
N LEU A 54 -18.17 -18.54 0.47
CA LEU A 54 -17.72 -19.69 -0.33
C LEU A 54 -16.75 -20.61 0.41
N ILE A 55 -15.94 -20.06 1.34
CA ILE A 55 -15.01 -20.83 2.17
C ILE A 55 -15.73 -21.50 3.36
N GLY A 56 -17.04 -21.27 3.53
CA GLY A 56 -17.86 -21.87 4.58
C GLY A 56 -17.93 -21.04 5.87
N GLN A 57 -17.62 -19.74 5.80
CA GLN A 57 -17.74 -18.85 6.96
C GLN A 57 -19.21 -18.54 7.26
N GLU A 58 -19.52 -18.38 8.55
CA GLU A 58 -20.84 -17.97 9.04
C GLU A 58 -21.31 -16.66 8.40
N GLU A 59 -22.61 -16.58 8.07
CA GLU A 59 -23.15 -15.48 7.26
C GLU A 59 -22.99 -14.11 7.90
N ASP A 60 -23.18 -14.03 9.22
CA ASP A 60 -23.07 -12.79 10.00
C ASP A 60 -21.63 -12.27 9.98
N ILE A 61 -20.65 -13.18 10.14
CA ILE A 61 -19.22 -12.84 10.07
C ILE A 61 -18.84 -12.39 8.66
N ALA A 62 -19.32 -13.09 7.63
CA ALA A 62 -19.02 -12.77 6.24
C ALA A 62 -19.62 -11.42 5.81
N GLN A 63 -20.83 -11.08 6.26
CA GLN A 63 -21.44 -9.76 6.02
C GLN A 63 -20.68 -8.64 6.72
N LEU A 64 -20.29 -8.85 7.99
CA LEU A 64 -19.52 -7.86 8.74
C LEU A 64 -18.16 -7.62 8.07
N ALA A 65 -17.47 -8.70 7.69
CA ALA A 65 -16.19 -8.64 6.98
C ALA A 65 -16.32 -7.93 5.62
N GLY A 66 -17.36 -8.21 4.84
CA GLY A 66 -17.63 -7.53 3.57
C GLY A 66 -17.89 -6.03 3.73
N SER A 67 -18.68 -5.63 4.73
CA SER A 67 -18.95 -4.21 5.00
C SER A 67 -17.68 -3.48 5.46
N PHE A 68 -16.92 -4.10 6.35
CA PHE A 68 -15.68 -3.54 6.88
C PHE A 68 -14.59 -3.38 5.82
N THR A 69 -14.44 -4.37 4.94
CA THR A 69 -13.44 -4.32 3.86
C THR A 69 -13.71 -3.20 2.87
N ILE A 70 -14.97 -2.91 2.53
CA ILE A 70 -15.33 -1.77 1.68
C ILE A 70 -14.94 -0.43 2.34
N LEU A 71 -15.21 -0.28 3.64
CA LEU A 71 -14.85 0.94 4.39
C LEU A 71 -13.32 1.16 4.46
N ILE A 72 -12.52 0.10 4.36
CA ILE A 72 -11.06 0.16 4.39
C ILE A 72 -10.44 0.51 3.03
N ILE A 73 -11.15 0.35 1.91
CA ILE A 73 -10.61 0.62 0.57
C ILE A 73 -9.99 2.03 0.47
N PRO A 74 -10.65 3.13 0.88
CA PRO A 74 -10.05 4.47 0.83
C PRO A 74 -8.76 4.59 1.66
N GLN A 75 -8.71 3.91 2.81
CA GLN A 75 -7.54 3.89 3.67
C GLN A 75 -6.35 3.22 2.98
N LEU A 76 -6.59 2.15 2.20
CA LEU A 76 -5.56 1.46 1.41
C LEU A 76 -4.89 2.41 0.40
N PHE A 77 -5.68 3.19 -0.34
CA PHE A 77 -5.16 4.19 -1.28
C PHE A 77 -4.41 5.32 -0.57
N SER A 78 -4.91 5.77 0.59
CA SER A 78 -4.22 6.76 1.40
C SER A 78 -2.84 6.27 1.85
N TYR A 79 -2.72 5.00 2.25
CA TYR A 79 -1.42 4.40 2.59
C TYR A 79 -0.49 4.27 1.39
N ALA A 80 -0.99 3.95 0.19
CA ALA A 80 -0.18 3.88 -1.03
C ALA A 80 0.53 5.21 -1.34
N ILE A 81 -0.10 6.34 -0.98
CA ILE A 81 0.47 7.68 -1.16
C ILE A 81 1.36 8.05 0.03
N ASN A 82 0.88 7.88 1.25
CA ASN A 82 1.59 8.30 2.47
C ASN A 82 2.89 7.50 2.70
N PHE A 83 2.91 6.22 2.35
CA PHE A 83 4.05 5.36 2.65
C PHE A 83 5.34 5.79 1.94
N PRO A 84 5.36 6.04 0.60
CA PRO A 84 6.54 6.60 -0.07
C PRO A 84 6.94 7.99 0.42
N VAL A 85 5.96 8.85 0.77
CA VAL A 85 6.23 10.20 1.31
C VAL A 85 6.95 10.11 2.64
N GLN A 86 6.49 9.25 3.55
CA GLN A 86 7.17 9.04 4.83
C GLN A 86 8.61 8.56 4.63
N LYS A 87 8.84 7.64 3.69
CA LYS A 87 10.19 7.15 3.39
C LYS A 87 11.08 8.21 2.72
N PHE A 88 10.51 9.05 1.87
CA PHE A 88 11.18 10.19 1.25
C PHE A 88 11.61 11.24 2.29
N LEU A 89 10.73 11.58 3.23
CA LEU A 89 11.02 12.53 4.32
C LEU A 89 12.01 11.93 5.33
N GLN A 90 11.84 10.65 5.69
CA GLN A 90 12.74 9.94 6.60
C GLN A 90 14.18 9.83 6.05
N ALA A 91 14.34 9.66 4.74
CA ALA A 91 15.66 9.66 4.11
C ALA A 91 16.34 11.03 4.20
N GLN A 92 15.57 12.14 4.15
CA GLN A 92 16.11 13.50 4.27
C GLN A 92 16.35 13.98 5.69
N SER A 93 15.70 13.37 6.68
CA SER A 93 15.92 13.72 8.09
C SER A 93 17.07 12.95 8.76
N LYS A 94 17.75 12.09 8.00
CA LYS A 94 18.98 11.40 8.41
C LYS A 94 20.18 12.15 7.86
#